data_AF-A0A8T4N569-F1
#
_entry.id   AF-A0A8T4N569-F1
#
_cell.length_a   1.000
_cell.length_b   1.000
_cell.length_c   1.000
_cell.angle_alpha   90.00
_cell.angle_beta   90.00
_cell.angle_gamma   90.00
#
_symmetry.space_group_name_H-M   'P 1'
#
loop_
_entity.id
_entity.type
_entity.pdbx_description
1 polymer ?
#
loop_
_entity_poly.entity_id
_entity_poly.type
_entity_poly.pdbx_seq_one_letter_code
_entity_poly.pdbx_strand_id
1 'polypeptide(L)'
;MTRKYYFSRPLSEVIERRKGHYLAQVEKTLDTLYKRANVPTIEKYERNLCELSSEIAGGKLERKIRRKISRSSRMPREDPRPELDYDTYVRARNSGMDNDSINAWFKTDSQRQVAGFNMTYSRLKKKRR
;
A
#
# COMPACT_ATOMS: atom_id res chain seq x y z
N MET A 1 -11.32 11.33 4.29
CA MET A 1 -12.13 11.26 3.05
C MET A 1 -12.45 9.79 2.76
N THR A 2 -13.62 9.33 3.18
CA THR A 2 -14.11 7.98 2.86
C THR A 2 -14.58 7.96 1.41
N ARG A 3 -14.00 7.10 0.57
CA ARG A 3 -14.48 6.86 -0.79
C ARG A 3 -15.93 6.33 -0.69
N LYS A 4 -16.91 7.19 -0.98
CA LYS A 4 -18.31 6.78 -1.15
C LYS A 4 -18.36 5.82 -2.34
N TYR A 5 -18.44 4.52 -2.07
CA TYR A 5 -18.72 3.53 -3.10
C TYR A 5 -20.17 3.70 -3.54
N TYR A 6 -20.38 4.43 -4.63
CA TYR A 6 -21.66 4.43 -5.33
C TYR A 6 -21.87 3.03 -5.92
N PHE A 7 -22.59 2.17 -5.20
CA PHE A 7 -23.22 0.97 -5.76
C PHE A 7 -24.41 1.39 -6.62
N SER A 8 -24.15 1.97 -7.80
CA SER A 8 -25.21 2.32 -8.77
C SER A 8 -25.31 1.32 -9.93
N ARG A 9 -24.42 0.32 -9.99
CA ARG A 9 -24.39 -0.67 -11.07
C ARG A 9 -24.17 -2.08 -10.54
N PRO A 10 -24.80 -3.09 -11.16
CA PRO A 10 -24.61 -4.48 -10.76
C PRO A 10 -23.16 -4.92 -10.96
N LEU A 11 -22.68 -5.78 -10.06
CA LEU A 11 -21.29 -6.27 -10.08
C LEU A 11 -20.92 -6.95 -11.41
N SER A 12 -21.88 -7.65 -12.03
CA SER A 12 -21.71 -8.27 -13.35
C SER A 12 -21.32 -7.25 -14.41
N GLU A 13 -22.01 -6.11 -14.47
CA GLU A 13 -21.71 -5.04 -15.44
C GLU A 13 -20.32 -4.43 -15.21
N VAL A 14 -19.93 -4.24 -13.94
CA VAL A 14 -18.59 -3.72 -13.58
C VAL A 14 -17.50 -4.71 -14.00
N ILE A 15 -17.74 -6.01 -13.80
CA ILE A 15 -16.81 -7.07 -14.22
C ILE A 15 -16.67 -7.08 -15.74
N GLU A 16 -17.78 -7.07 -16.48
CA GLU A 16 -17.74 -7.09 -17.95
C GLU A 16 -17.04 -5.86 -18.53
N ARG A 17 -17.34 -4.65 -18.03
CA ARG A 17 -16.62 -3.43 -18.43
C ARG A 17 -15.11 -3.54 -18.17
N ARG A 18 -14.71 -4.10 -17.03
CA ARG A 18 -13.29 -4.28 -16.70
C ARG A 18 -12.63 -5.31 -17.59
N LYS A 19 -13.28 -6.44 -17.88
CA LYS A 19 -12.78 -7.44 -18.83
C LYS A 19 -12.51 -6.80 -20.18
N GLY A 20 -13.50 -6.08 -20.73
CA GLY A 20 -13.35 -5.38 -22.00
C GLY A 20 -12.18 -4.38 -22.01
N HIS A 21 -12.06 -3.57 -20.95
CA HIS A 21 -10.94 -2.63 -20.82
C HIS A 21 -9.56 -3.31 -20.81
N TYR A 22 -9.41 -4.40 -20.04
CA TYR A 22 -8.13 -5.12 -19.98
C TYR A 22 -7.83 -5.85 -21.29
N LEU A 23 -8.83 -6.44 -21.95
CA LEU A 23 -8.65 -7.06 -23.27
C LEU A 23 -8.15 -6.04 -24.29
N ALA A 24 -8.78 -4.87 -24.38
CA ALA A 24 -8.35 -3.82 -25.30
C ALA A 24 -6.92 -3.32 -25.02
N GLN A 25 -6.51 -3.24 -23.74
CA GLN A 25 -5.13 -2.90 -23.39
C GLN A 25 -4.13 -3.98 -23.80
N VAL A 26 -4.48 -5.27 -23.63
CA VAL A 26 -3.64 -6.39 -24.05
C VAL A 26 -3.47 -6.35 -25.57
N GLU A 27 -4.57 -6.22 -26.33
CA GLU A 27 -4.54 -6.12 -27.80
C GLU A 27 -3.64 -4.99 -28.26
N LYS A 28 -3.82 -3.78 -27.73
CA LYS A 28 -2.96 -2.62 -28.07
C LYS A 28 -1.47 -2.88 -27.78
N THR A 29 -1.18 -3.59 -26.69
CA THR A 29 0.19 -3.91 -26.30
C THR A 29 0.79 -4.95 -27.23
N LEU A 30 0.04 -6.00 -27.59
CA LEU A 30 0.43 -7.00 -28.58
C LEU A 30 0.70 -6.33 -29.93
N ASP A 31 -0.22 -5.50 -30.40
CA ASP A 31 -0.08 -4.73 -31.63
C ASP A 31 1.22 -3.91 -31.66
N THR A 32 1.55 -3.27 -30.54
CA THR A 32 2.77 -2.47 -30.41
C THR A 32 4.01 -3.35 -30.43
N LEU A 33 3.97 -4.49 -29.73
CA LEU A 33 5.07 -5.44 -29.68
C LEU A 33 5.32 -6.05 -31.06
N TYR A 34 4.31 -6.57 -31.74
CA TYR A 34 4.48 -7.18 -33.07
C TYR A 34 4.85 -6.18 -34.17
N LYS A 35 4.51 -4.88 -34.02
CA LYS A 35 4.92 -3.83 -34.97
C LYS A 35 6.35 -3.32 -34.76
N ARG A 36 6.92 -3.41 -33.55
CA ARG A 36 8.17 -2.72 -33.19
C ARG A 36 9.27 -3.61 -32.59
N ALA A 37 8.95 -4.80 -32.11
CA ALA A 37 9.89 -5.62 -31.35
C ALA A 37 10.63 -6.63 -32.23
N ASN A 38 11.90 -6.86 -31.92
CA ASN A 38 12.69 -7.94 -32.54
C ASN A 38 12.20 -9.30 -32.02
N VAL A 39 12.35 -10.35 -32.85
CA VAL A 39 11.92 -11.74 -32.60
C VAL A 39 12.20 -12.23 -31.16
N PRO A 40 13.39 -12.02 -30.55
CA PRO A 40 13.65 -12.52 -29.19
C PRO A 40 12.77 -11.87 -28.10
N THR A 41 12.31 -10.63 -28.31
CA THR A 41 11.44 -9.93 -27.36
C THR A 41 10.02 -10.50 -27.42
N ILE A 42 9.57 -10.87 -28.62
CA ILE A 42 8.28 -11.52 -28.86
C ILE A 42 8.26 -12.90 -28.19
N GLU A 43 9.28 -13.72 -28.42
CA GLU A 43 9.41 -15.05 -27.82
C GLU A 43 9.41 -15.01 -26.29
N LYS A 44 10.11 -14.04 -25.69
CA LYS A 44 10.10 -13.85 -24.23
C LYS A 44 8.71 -13.52 -23.72
N TYR A 45 7.97 -12.70 -24.46
CA TYR A 45 6.61 -12.31 -24.08
C TYR A 45 5.63 -13.49 -24.18
N GLU A 46 5.69 -14.26 -25.26
CA GLU A 46 4.88 -15.47 -25.46
C GLU A 46 5.16 -16.52 -24.36
N ARG A 47 6.43 -16.70 -23.98
CA ARG A 47 6.79 -17.58 -22.86
C ARG A 47 6.13 -17.14 -21.56
N ASN A 48 6.17 -15.84 -21.24
CA ASN A 48 5.51 -15.30 -20.04
C ASN A 48 3.99 -15.50 -20.07
N LEU A 49 3.35 -15.36 -21.24
CA LEU A 49 1.92 -15.64 -21.39
C LEU A 49 1.59 -17.12 -21.15
N CYS A 50 2.41 -18.03 -21.68
CA CYS A 50 2.29 -19.47 -21.45
C CYS A 50 2.49 -19.85 -19.97
N GLU A 51 3.41 -19.20 -19.27
CA GLU A 51 3.61 -19.42 -17.83
C GLU A 51 2.41 -18.93 -17.02
N LEU A 52 1.89 -17.74 -17.33
CA LEU A 52 0.70 -17.18 -16.69
C LEU A 52 -0.54 -18.03 -16.95
N SER A 53 -0.77 -18.50 -18.18
CA SER A 53 -1.90 -19.39 -18.48
C SER A 53 -1.80 -20.71 -17.72
N SER A 54 -0.59 -21.26 -17.60
CA SER A 54 -0.32 -22.46 -16.79
C SER A 54 -0.56 -22.24 -15.29
N GLU A 55 -0.18 -21.08 -14.74
CA GLU A 55 -0.49 -20.72 -13.35
C GLU A 55 -1.99 -20.59 -13.09
N ILE A 56 -2.74 -20.06 -14.07
CA ILE A 56 -4.20 -19.95 -14.01
C ILE A 56 -4.83 -21.34 -14.02
N ALA A 57 -4.47 -22.19 -15.00
CA ALA A 57 -4.97 -23.56 -15.12
C ALA A 57 -4.66 -24.41 -13.87
N GLY A 58 -3.47 -24.21 -13.27
CA GLY A 58 -3.06 -24.90 -12.04
C GLY A 58 -3.64 -24.31 -10.75
N GLY A 59 -4.56 -23.34 -10.81
CA GLY A 59 -5.21 -22.73 -9.63
C GLY A 59 -4.26 -21.92 -8.73
N LYS A 60 -3.01 -21.69 -9.15
CA LYS A 60 -2.01 -20.93 -8.36
C LYS A 60 -2.42 -19.47 -8.23
N LEU A 61 -2.98 -18.89 -9.29
CA LEU A 61 -3.43 -17.50 -9.29
C LEU A 61 -4.59 -17.29 -8.30
N GLU A 62 -5.57 -18.20 -8.30
CA GLU A 62 -6.69 -18.15 -7.34
C GLU A 62 -6.20 -18.20 -5.90
N ARG A 63 -5.24 -19.09 -5.59
CA ARG A 63 -4.61 -19.16 -4.27
C ARG A 63 -3.88 -17.86 -3.91
N LYS A 64 -3.16 -17.23 -4.84
CA LYS A 64 -2.50 -15.92 -4.63
C LYS A 64 -3.54 -14.82 -4.31
N ILE A 65 -4.65 -14.79 -5.04
CA ILE A 65 -5.75 -13.83 -4.84
C ILE A 65 -6.41 -14.03 -3.46
N ARG A 66 -6.78 -15.26 -3.11
CA ARG A 66 -7.38 -15.60 -1.80
C ARG A 66 -6.49 -15.16 -0.64
N ARG A 67 -5.17 -15.38 -0.73
CA ARG A 67 -4.20 -14.90 0.28
C ARG A 67 -4.18 -13.37 0.40
N LYS A 68 -4.24 -12.64 -0.71
CA LYS A 68 -4.28 -11.16 -0.68
C LYS A 68 -5.56 -10.66 -0.03
N ILE A 69 -6.72 -11.24 -0.38
CA ILE A 69 -8.02 -10.89 0.22
C ILE A 69 -7.99 -11.13 1.73
N SER A 70 -7.51 -12.31 2.16
CA SER A 70 -7.36 -12.65 3.58
C SER A 70 -6.44 -11.70 4.35
N ARG A 71 -5.38 -11.19 3.71
CA ARG A 71 -4.51 -10.17 4.32
C ARG A 71 -5.18 -8.80 4.41
N SER A 72 -5.95 -8.40 3.40
CA SER A 72 -6.67 -7.12 3.41
C SER A 72 -7.85 -7.09 4.37
N SER A 73 -8.42 -8.24 4.74
CA SER A 73 -9.53 -8.34 5.70
C SER A 73 -9.07 -8.41 7.17
N ARG A 74 -7.76 -8.57 7.44
CA ARG A 74 -7.24 -8.43 8.79
C ARG A 74 -7.25 -6.95 9.17
N MET A 75 -8.26 -6.53 9.91
CA MET A 75 -8.22 -5.26 10.64
C MET A 75 -6.95 -5.26 11.51
N PRO A 76 -6.13 -4.19 11.46
CA PRO A 76 -5.01 -4.05 12.38
C PRO A 76 -5.55 -4.17 13.81
N ARG A 77 -4.89 -4.95 14.67
CA ARG A 77 -5.19 -4.90 16.11
C ARG A 77 -5.00 -3.46 16.55
N GLU A 78 -6.04 -2.86 17.12
CA GLU A 78 -5.95 -1.51 17.66
C GLU A 78 -4.90 -1.49 18.77
N ASP A 79 -3.89 -0.65 18.59
CA ASP A 79 -2.88 -0.40 19.61
C ASP A 79 -3.55 0.40 20.73
N PRO A 80 -3.62 -0.11 21.98
CA PRO A 80 -4.34 0.54 23.07
C PRO A 80 -3.61 1.78 23.62
N ARG A 81 -2.39 2.06 23.14
CA ARG A 81 -1.59 3.20 23.62
C ARG A 81 -2.19 4.53 23.14
N PRO A 82 -2.16 5.57 23.99
CA PRO A 82 -2.61 6.90 23.62
C PRO A 82 -1.76 7.49 22.50
N GLU A 83 -2.36 8.35 21.67
CA GLU A 83 -1.66 9.02 20.57
C GLU A 83 -0.64 10.05 21.09
N LEU A 84 0.53 10.07 20.44
CA LEU A 84 1.58 11.03 20.77
C LEU A 84 1.35 12.35 20.01
N ASP A 85 0.83 13.36 20.69
CA ASP A 85 0.86 14.75 20.20
C ASP A 85 2.16 15.47 20.64
N TYR A 86 2.47 16.59 19.98
CA TYR A 86 3.65 17.40 20.25
C TYR A 86 3.68 17.90 21.70
N ASP A 87 2.56 18.37 22.24
CA ASP A 87 2.50 18.85 23.63
C ASP A 87 2.81 17.73 24.64
N THR A 88 2.28 16.53 24.39
CA THR A 88 2.57 15.33 25.18
C THR A 88 4.05 14.96 25.08
N TYR A 89 4.63 15.04 23.88
CA TYR A 89 6.07 14.83 23.67
C TYR A 89 6.92 15.83 24.46
N VAL A 90 6.57 17.12 24.45
CA VAL A 90 7.29 18.16 25.19
C VAL A 90 7.22 17.91 26.69
N ARG A 91 6.04 17.55 27.23
CA ARG A 91 5.87 17.21 28.65
C ARG A 91 6.74 16.00 29.03
N ALA A 92 6.71 14.94 28.25
CA ALA A 92 7.52 13.74 28.47
C ALA A 92 9.03 14.01 28.41
N ARG A 93 9.47 14.86 27.48
CA ARG A 93 10.89 15.26 27.40
C ARG A 93 11.31 16.15 28.56
N ASN A 94 10.45 17.06 28.99
CA ASN A 94 10.72 17.92 30.15
C ASN A 94 10.73 17.12 31.46
N SER A 95 9.97 16.02 31.55
CA SER A 95 10.04 15.07 32.66
C SER A 95 11.22 14.10 32.58
N GLY A 96 12.10 14.24 31.57
CA GLY A 96 13.33 13.46 31.45
C GLY A 96 13.22 12.15 30.68
N MET A 97 12.07 11.84 30.06
CA MET A 97 11.93 10.62 29.25
C MET A 97 12.77 10.71 27.97
N ASP A 98 13.34 9.58 27.56
CA ASP A 98 13.99 9.42 26.26
C ASP A 98 12.98 9.05 25.16
N ASN A 99 13.43 9.13 23.91
CA ASN A 99 12.55 8.87 22.76
C ASN A 99 12.09 7.40 22.70
N ASP A 100 12.89 6.47 23.19
CA ASP A 100 12.56 5.04 23.21
C ASP A 100 11.46 4.74 24.22
N SER A 101 11.54 5.34 25.42
CA SER A 101 10.44 5.28 26.39
C SER A 101 9.18 5.93 25.84
N ILE A 102 9.28 7.11 25.20
CA ILE A 102 8.11 7.76 24.59
C ILE A 102 7.47 6.87 23.52
N ASN A 103 8.25 6.20 22.69
CA ASN A 103 7.75 5.23 21.69
C ASN A 103 7.12 3.99 22.32
N ALA A 104 7.52 3.61 23.54
CA ALA A 104 6.93 2.49 24.25
C ALA A 104 5.55 2.85 24.84
N TRP A 105 5.41 4.05 25.39
CA TRP A 105 4.20 4.50 26.08
C TRP A 105 3.12 5.06 25.16
N PHE A 106 3.51 5.62 24.02
CA PHE A 106 2.58 6.29 23.11
C PHE A 106 2.55 5.63 21.73
N LYS A 107 1.36 5.60 21.13
CA LYS A 107 1.15 5.24 19.74
C LYS A 107 1.61 6.40 18.86
N THR A 108 2.38 6.09 17.83
CA THR A 108 2.79 7.05 16.81
C THR A 108 2.01 6.79 15.52
N ASP A 109 1.56 7.87 14.89
CA ASP A 109 0.90 7.88 13.58
C ASP A 109 1.87 7.50 12.46
N SER A 110 3.15 7.80 12.65
CA SER A 110 4.20 7.42 11.72
C SER A 110 5.53 7.19 12.42
N GLN A 111 6.36 6.34 11.82
CA GLN A 111 7.72 6.06 12.29
C GLN A 111 8.61 7.32 12.42
N ARG A 112 8.25 8.43 11.75
CA ARG A 112 9.02 9.68 11.73
C ARG A 112 8.54 10.71 12.77
N GLN A 113 7.41 10.48 13.44
CA GLN A 113 6.75 11.47 14.28
C GLN A 113 7.64 11.92 15.45
N VAL A 114 8.19 10.98 16.22
CA VAL A 114 9.09 11.29 17.35
C VAL A 114 10.35 12.02 16.91
N ALA A 115 10.94 11.63 15.77
CA ALA A 115 12.10 12.34 15.21
C ALA A 115 11.74 13.79 14.83
N GLY A 116 10.58 14.00 14.20
CA GLY A 116 10.05 15.33 13.86
C GLY A 116 9.81 16.21 15.10
N PHE A 117 9.23 15.64 16.15
CA PHE A 117 9.01 16.33 17.42
C PHE A 117 10.32 16.69 18.11
N ASN A 118 11.30 15.77 18.14
CA ASN A 118 12.62 16.02 18.71
C ASN A 118 13.34 17.19 18.02
N MET A 119 13.29 17.23 16.68
CA MET A 119 13.87 18.32 15.90
C MET A 119 13.20 19.67 16.22
N THR A 120 11.87 19.67 16.31
CA THR A 120 11.08 20.88 16.61
C THR A 120 11.34 21.36 18.04
N TYR A 121 11.31 20.46 19.02
CA TYR A 121 11.67 20.74 20.42
C TYR A 121 13.07 21.32 20.55
N SER A 122 14.06 20.69 19.91
CA SER A 122 15.45 21.15 19.94
C SER A 122 15.62 22.55 19.34
N ARG A 123 14.94 22.85 18.22
CA ARG A 123 14.94 24.18 17.60
C ARG A 123 14.32 25.24 18.50
N LEU A 124 13.15 24.98 19.09
CA LEU A 124 12.46 25.93 19.97
C LEU A 124 13.21 26.15 21.28
N LYS A 125 13.81 25.09 21.86
CA LYS A 125 14.65 25.19 23.06
C LYS A 125 15.89 26.05 22.83
N LYS A 126 16.51 25.98 21.64
CA LYS A 126 17.62 26.85 21.26
C LYS A 126 17.21 28.31 21.11
N LYS A 127 16.02 28.61 20.58
CA LYS A 127 15.50 29.99 20.46
C LYS A 127 15.13 30.64 21.79
N ARG A 128 14.86 29.82 22.82
CA ARG A 128 14.48 30.26 24.18
C ARG A 128 15.69 30.44 25.12
N ARG A 129 16.88 30.08 24.66
CA ARG A 129 18.16 30.32 25.33
C ARG A 129 18.81 31.54 24.72
#